data_AF-A0A537WVE6-F1
#
_entry.id   AF-A0A537WVE6-F1
#
_cell.length_a   1.000
_cell.length_b   1.000
_cell.length_c   1.000
_cell.angle_alpha   90.00
_cell.angle_beta   90.00
_cell.angle_gamma   90.00
#
_symmetry.space_group_name_H-M   'P 1'
#
loop_
_entity.id
_entity.type
_entity.pdbx_description
1 polymer ?
#
loop_
_entity_poly.entity_id
_entity_poly.type
_entity_poly.pdbx_seq_one_letter_code
_entity_poly.pdbx_strand_id
1 'polypeptide(L)'
;VSRPHLVLVDEVPDRPAGDEEYALIERDEALRALASLSDAEKRLIARAYFRGMTAREIAEADSIPLGTVKTRLRSALIKIRRSNELKEPS
;
A
#
# COMPACT_ATOMS: atom_id res chain seq x y z
N VAL A 1 -14.47 1.97 -13.11
CA VAL A 1 -13.44 1.54 -12.13
C VAL A 1 -13.25 2.68 -11.15
N SER A 2 -13.79 2.56 -9.93
CA SER A 2 -13.72 3.62 -8.93
C SER A 2 -12.28 3.74 -8.41
N ARG A 3 -11.71 4.94 -8.45
CA ARG A 3 -10.39 5.19 -7.85
C ARG A 3 -10.54 5.09 -6.33
N PRO A 4 -9.69 4.32 -5.62
CA PRO A 4 -9.71 4.33 -4.17
C PRO A 4 -9.40 5.74 -3.68
N HIS A 5 -10.22 6.23 -2.75
CA HIS A 5 -10.02 7.53 -2.12
C HIS A 5 -8.80 7.41 -1.19
N LEU A 6 -7.75 8.18 -1.47
CA LEU A 6 -6.57 8.25 -0.62
C LEU A 6 -6.86 9.30 0.46
N VAL A 7 -7.05 8.85 1.69
CA VAL A 7 -7.16 9.72 2.86
C VAL A 7 -5.73 10.04 3.32
N LEU A 8 -5.43 11.32 3.52
CA LEU A 8 -4.15 11.76 4.07
C LEU A 8 -4.04 11.29 5.52
N VAL A 9 -2.83 10.90 5.96
CA VAL A 9 -2.60 10.32 7.31
C VAL A 9 -3.12 11.24 8.42
N ASP A 10 -3.13 12.55 8.21
CA ASP A 10 -3.62 13.55 9.15
C ASP A 10 -5.17 13.60 9.30
N GLU A 11 -5.92 12.94 8.41
CA GLU A 11 -7.39 12.85 8.46
C GLU A 11 -7.89 11.46 8.91
N VAL A 12 -6.98 10.60 9.38
CA VAL A 12 -7.42 9.37 10.06
C VAL A 12 -8.02 9.80 11.40
N PRO A 13 -9.32 9.56 11.65
CA PRO A 13 -9.93 9.93 12.92
C PRO A 13 -9.18 9.24 14.05
N ASP A 14 -8.85 10.00 15.10
CA ASP A 14 -8.20 9.51 16.31
C ASP A 14 -9.18 8.53 17.00
N ARG A 15 -9.05 7.24 16.65
CA ARG A 15 -9.91 6.18 17.15
C ARG A 15 -9.57 5.98 18.63
N PRO A 16 -10.57 5.92 19.53
CA PRO A 16 -10.31 5.88 20.96
C PRO A 16 -9.37 4.73 21.32
N ALA A 17 -8.36 5.04 22.12
CA ALA A 17 -7.24 4.18 22.53
C ALA A 17 -7.64 3.00 23.46
N GLY A 18 -8.66 2.23 23.09
CA GLY A 18 -9.19 1.10 23.86
C GLY A 18 -8.89 -0.30 23.29
N ASP A 19 -8.30 -0.41 22.10
CA ASP A 19 -8.36 -1.63 21.29
C ASP A 19 -6.95 -2.13 20.87
N GLU A 20 -6.07 -2.36 21.82
CA GLU A 20 -4.70 -2.84 21.56
C GLU A 20 -4.71 -4.15 20.74
N GLU A 21 -5.72 -5.01 20.95
CA GLU A 21 -5.94 -6.22 20.16
C GLU A 21 -6.34 -5.92 18.70
N TYR A 22 -7.22 -4.95 18.44
CA TYR A 22 -7.55 -4.56 17.07
C TYR A 22 -6.38 -3.89 16.36
N ALA A 23 -5.59 -3.07 17.07
CA ALA A 23 -4.38 -2.46 16.51
C ALA A 23 -3.34 -3.53 16.13
N LEU A 24 -3.21 -4.60 16.92
CA LEU A 24 -2.37 -5.75 16.61
C LEU A 24 -2.88 -6.51 15.37
N ILE A 25 -4.19 -6.72 15.26
CA ILE A 25 -4.84 -7.36 14.10
C ILE A 25 -4.61 -6.53 12.82
N GLU A 26 -4.86 -5.21 12.85
CA GLU A 26 -4.63 -4.31 11.71
C GLU A 26 -3.15 -4.30 11.28
N ARG A 27 -2.23 -4.31 12.25
CA ARG A 27 -0.78 -4.37 11.97
C ARG A 27 -0.39 -5.68 11.30
N ASP A 28 -0.84 -6.81 11.83
CA ASP A 28 -0.54 -8.14 11.30
C ASP A 28 -1.11 -8.34 9.88
N GLU A 29 -2.28 -7.75 9.61
CA GLU A 29 -2.86 -7.68 8.26
C GLU A 29 -2.02 -6.87 7.29
N ALA A 30 -1.59 -5.68 7.70
CA ALA A 30 -0.69 -4.86 6.89
C ALA A 30 0.62 -5.59 6.58
N LEU A 31 1.19 -6.31 7.57
CA LEU A 31 2.40 -7.10 7.39
C LEU A 31 2.20 -8.26 6.41
N ARG A 32 1.09 -8.99 6.48
CA ARG A 32 0.74 -10.05 5.51
C ARG A 32 0.58 -9.51 4.10
N ALA A 33 -0.15 -8.40 3.93
CA ALA A 33 -0.34 -7.79 2.62
C ALA A 33 1.00 -7.35 2.01
N LEU A 34 1.89 -6.76 2.81
CA LEU A 34 3.24 -6.39 2.38
C LEU A 34 4.11 -7.62 2.09
N ALA A 35 3.94 -8.74 2.80
CA ALA A 35 4.66 -9.98 2.55
C ALA A 35 4.35 -10.59 1.17
N SER A 36 3.19 -10.30 0.58
CA SER A 36 2.83 -10.73 -0.78
C SER A 36 3.63 -10.03 -1.89
N LEU A 37 4.35 -8.96 -1.55
CA LEU A 37 5.08 -8.12 -2.49
C LEU A 37 6.55 -8.54 -2.61
N SER A 38 7.09 -8.43 -3.82
CA SER A 38 8.54 -8.43 -4.02
C SER A 38 9.18 -7.19 -3.40
N ASP A 39 10.48 -7.23 -3.12
CA ASP A 39 11.18 -6.09 -2.53
C ASP A 39 11.16 -4.85 -3.45
N ALA A 40 11.14 -5.07 -4.77
CA ALA A 40 10.97 -3.99 -5.74
C ALA A 40 9.58 -3.32 -5.60
N GLU A 41 8.52 -4.10 -5.44
CA GLU A 41 7.16 -3.58 -5.23
C GLU A 41 7.03 -2.88 -3.88
N LYS A 42 7.61 -3.43 -2.80
CA LYS A 42 7.65 -2.77 -1.48
C LYS A 42 8.31 -1.40 -1.55
N ARG A 43 9.47 -1.29 -2.22
CA ARG A 43 10.16 0.00 -2.40
C ARG A 43 9.31 1.02 -3.16
N LEU A 44 8.66 0.59 -4.24
CA LEU A 44 7.78 1.47 -5.02
C LEU A 44 6.58 1.96 -4.21
N ILE A 45 5.91 1.07 -3.45
CA ILE A 45 4.82 1.43 -2.56
C ILE A 45 5.31 2.40 -1.47
N ALA A 46 6.47 2.14 -0.87
CA ALA A 46 7.00 3.01 0.17
C ALA A 46 7.31 4.42 -0.33
N ARG A 47 7.91 4.55 -1.52
CA ARG A 47 8.14 5.85 -2.15
C ARG A 47 6.83 6.57 -2.49
N ALA A 48 5.86 5.86 -3.06
CA ALA A 48 4.60 6.46 -3.48
C ALA A 48 3.74 6.92 -2.29
N TYR A 49 3.61 6.09 -1.26
CA TYR A 49 2.66 6.30 -0.18
C TYR A 49 3.28 6.92 1.08
N PHE A 50 4.52 6.56 1.44
CA PHE A 50 5.18 7.12 2.65
C PHE A 50 6.10 8.31 2.33
N ARG A 51 6.52 8.47 1.07
CA ARG A 51 7.32 9.64 0.62
C ARG A 51 6.55 10.58 -0.32
N GLY A 52 5.29 10.27 -0.64
CA GLY A 52 4.46 11.11 -1.51
C GLY A 52 4.97 11.26 -2.95
N MET A 53 5.92 10.41 -3.39
CA MET A 53 6.52 10.55 -4.71
C MET A 53 5.53 10.12 -5.80
N THR A 54 5.46 10.90 -6.87
CA THR A 54 4.74 10.55 -8.09
C THR A 54 5.45 9.42 -8.84
N ALA A 55 4.73 8.71 -9.71
CA ALA A 55 5.32 7.68 -10.57
C ALA A 55 6.47 8.21 -11.46
N ARG A 56 6.45 9.51 -11.81
CA ARG A 56 7.53 10.15 -12.58
C ARG A 56 8.77 10.36 -11.73
N GLU A 57 8.62 10.94 -10.54
CA GLU A 57 9.75 11.13 -9.61
C GLU A 57 10.39 9.81 -9.20
N ILE A 58 9.58 8.75 -9.04
CA ILE A 58 10.10 7.40 -8.79
C ILE A 58 10.89 6.87 -10.00
N ALA A 59 10.37 7.06 -11.22
CA ALA A 59 11.04 6.61 -12.45
C ALA A 59 12.41 7.28 -12.62
N GLU A 60 12.49 8.57 -12.31
CA GLU A 60 13.74 9.35 -12.32
C GLU A 60 14.69 8.89 -11.21
N ALA A 61 14.22 8.79 -9.96
CA ALA A 61 15.04 8.40 -8.82
C ALA A 61 15.61 6.97 -8.93
N ASP A 62 14.83 6.03 -9.45
CA ASP A 62 15.24 4.63 -9.61
C ASP A 62 15.82 4.33 -11.01
N SER A 63 15.90 5.34 -11.90
CA SER A 63 16.41 5.22 -13.27
C SER A 63 15.77 4.07 -14.08
N ILE A 64 14.44 3.93 -13.98
CA ILE A 64 13.66 2.91 -14.67
C ILE A 64 12.51 3.55 -15.47
N PRO A 65 12.02 2.91 -16.56
CA PRO A 65 10.96 3.50 -17.37
C PRO A 65 9.69 3.79 -16.58
N LEU A 66 9.04 4.94 -16.83
CA LEU A 66 7.76 5.32 -16.21
C LEU A 66 6.67 4.24 -16.39
N GLY A 67 6.63 3.59 -17.56
CA GLY A 67 5.71 2.47 -17.81
C GLY A 67 5.95 1.29 -16.87
N THR A 68 7.22 1.00 -16.55
CA THR A 68 7.62 -0.06 -15.61
C THR A 68 7.19 0.29 -14.19
N VAL A 69 7.38 1.54 -13.76
CA VAL A 69 6.92 2.03 -12.45
C VAL A 69 5.41 1.87 -12.32
N LYS A 70 4.64 2.37 -13.29
CA LYS A 70 3.17 2.28 -13.29
C LYS A 70 2.68 0.84 -13.25
N THR A 71 3.29 -0.03 -14.06
CA THR A 71 2.91 -1.44 -14.13
C THR A 71 3.21 -2.17 -12.82
N ARG A 72 4.38 -1.95 -12.22
CA ARG A 72 4.75 -2.56 -10.94
C ARG A 72 3.91 -2.04 -9.78
N LEU A 73 3.62 -0.75 -9.72
CA LEU A 73 2.70 -0.18 -8.71
C LEU A 73 1.30 -0.79 -8.85
N ARG A 74 0.79 -0.92 -10.07
CA ARG A 74 -0.49 -1.58 -10.32
C ARG A 74 -0.48 -3.03 -9.82
N SER A 75 0.54 -3.80 -10.18
CA SER A 75 0.68 -5.19 -9.72
C SER A 75 0.74 -5.30 -8.20
N ALA A 76 1.50 -4.42 -7.55
CA ALA A 76 1.60 -4.36 -6.09
C ALA A 76 0.25 -4.09 -5.42
N LEU A 77 -0.50 -3.09 -5.91
CA LEU A 77 -1.82 -2.74 -5.38
C LEU A 77 -2.84 -3.87 -5.58
N ILE A 78 -2.79 -4.58 -6.71
CA ILE A 78 -3.65 -5.75 -6.94
C ILE A 78 -3.31 -6.87 -5.94
N LYS A 79 -2.03 -7.13 -5.67
CA LYS A 79 -1.59 -8.13 -4.69
C LYS A 79 -2.06 -7.77 -3.27
N ILE A 80 -1.85 -6.53 -2.84
CA ILE A 80 -2.35 -6.02 -1.55
C ILE A 80 -3.86 -6.21 -1.45
N ARG A 81 -4.61 -5.79 -2.47
CA ARG A 81 -6.07 -5.94 -2.49
C ARG A 81 -6.48 -7.41 -2.35
N ARG A 82 -5.84 -8.31 -3.10
CA ARG A 82 -6.12 -9.74 -3.03
C ARG A 82 -5.82 -10.34 -1.66
N SER A 83 -4.71 -9.95 -1.05
CA SER A 83 -4.35 -10.37 0.32
C SER A 83 -5.41 -9.93 1.33
N ASN A 84 -6.05 -8.78 1.11
CA ASN A 84 -7.13 -8.28 1.96
C ASN A 84 -8.50 -8.90 1.63
N GLU A 85 -8.76 -9.28 0.36
CA GLU A 85 -10.03 -9.90 -0.08
C GLU A 85 -10.14 -11.38 0.30
N LEU A 86 -9.02 -12.10 0.45
CA LEU A 86 -9.00 -13.48 0.98
C LEU A 86 -9.50 -13.56 2.44
N LYS A 87 -9.85 -12.42 3.03
CA LYS A 87 -10.43 -12.23 4.36
C LYS A 87 -11.96 -12.26 4.37
N GLU A 88 -12.66 -12.27 3.23
CA GLU A 88 -14.12 -12.47 3.19
C GLU A 88 -14.52 -13.93 2.89
N PRO A 89 -14.51 -14.81 3.89
CA PRO A 89 -15.50 -15.86 4.02
C PRO A 89 -16.45 -15.55 5.19
N SER A 90 -17.71 -15.96 4.99
CA SER A 90 -18.87 -15.83 5.89
C SER A 90 -18.63 -16.22 7.35
#